data_AF-A0A9E6V5U5-F1
#
_entry.id   AF-A0A9E6V5U5-F1
#
_cell.length_a   1.000
_cell.length_b   1.000
_cell.length_c   1.000
_cell.angle_alpha   90.00
_cell.angle_beta   90.00
_cell.angle_gamma   90.00
#
_symmetry.space_group_name_H-M   'P 1'
#
loop_
_entity.id
_entity.type
_entity.pdbx_description
1 polymer ?
#
loop_
_entity_poly.entity_id
_entity_poly.type
_entity_poly.pdbx_seq_one_letter_code
_entity_poly.pdbx_strand_id
1 'polypeptide(L)'
;RKRLAYALSQFFVVSTNGIEIDWRSSAMAAYWDVLNRNALGNFRQLLEDVTLNPAMGVYLSTLDNKKEDTRTGRVPDENYAREVMQLFTLGLNELNNDGTKKTGSTGQPIETYTNADVSNLARVFTGYSYDYANLVRTPSIRFPSQKIAPVESVIRRMTSDPTRWERAQTVSQHSMLEKTFLGTTIPANTDAPTSMKLALDTLFNHPNVGPFFSKQMIQRLVTSNPSAGYVDRVARIFNNNGSGVRGDLRAVFKAILLDDEATNATGLTSPTFGKVREPVLRFTQWARNFGATSQSGNWTINNTSNPSFSLGQSPLRAPSVFNFYRPGYVPPNTAIATNALVAPEFQIVNEVSVAGYINFMASAIGSTNG
;
A
#
# COMPACT_ATOMS: atom_id res chain seq x y z
N ARG A 1 -16.17 2.38 -3.42
CA ARG A 1 -15.25 2.76 -2.31
C ARG A 1 -14.50 1.55 -1.73
N LYS A 2 -15.13 0.63 -1.00
CA LYS A 2 -14.43 -0.52 -0.33
C LYS A 2 -13.54 -1.35 -1.27
N ARG A 3 -13.99 -1.62 -2.51
CA ARG A 3 -13.20 -2.33 -3.54
C ARG A 3 -11.91 -1.59 -3.92
N LEU A 4 -11.95 -0.25 -3.94
CA LEU A 4 -10.80 0.61 -4.23
C LEU A 4 -9.86 0.64 -3.02
N ALA A 5 -10.38 0.77 -1.81
CA ALA A 5 -9.58 0.66 -0.58
C ALA A 5 -8.84 -0.70 -0.49
N TYR A 6 -9.49 -1.80 -0.91
CA TYR A 6 -8.85 -3.10 -1.00
C TYR A 6 -7.73 -3.16 -2.07
N ALA A 7 -7.91 -2.52 -3.22
CA ALA A 7 -6.84 -2.38 -4.21
C ALA A 7 -5.69 -1.52 -3.68
N LEU A 8 -5.99 -0.46 -2.95
CA LEU A 8 -5.00 0.40 -2.30
C LEU A 8 -4.25 -0.32 -1.17
N SER A 9 -4.90 -1.19 -0.37
CA SER A 9 -4.20 -2.00 0.65
C SER A 9 -3.21 -3.00 0.08
N GLN A 10 -3.36 -3.29 -1.22
CA GLN A 10 -2.50 -4.16 -1.99
C GLN A 10 -1.36 -3.41 -2.69
N PHE A 11 -1.39 -2.07 -2.65
CA PHE A 11 -0.36 -1.18 -3.15
C PHE A 11 0.42 -0.55 -1.98
N PHE A 12 -0.27 0.09 -1.04
CA PHE A 12 0.26 0.50 0.26
C PHE A 12 0.11 -0.67 1.24
N VAL A 13 1.10 -1.54 1.29
CA VAL A 13 1.01 -2.78 2.06
C VAL A 13 1.35 -2.53 3.52
N VAL A 14 0.42 -2.90 4.41
CA VAL A 14 0.66 -3.14 5.84
C VAL A 14 0.04 -4.48 6.16
N SER A 15 0.77 -5.33 6.88
CA SER A 15 0.31 -6.67 7.24
C SER A 15 0.11 -6.81 8.74
N THR A 16 -1.04 -7.36 9.16
CA THR A 16 -1.24 -7.76 10.55
C THR A 16 -0.46 -9.03 10.91
N ASN A 17 0.14 -9.72 9.95
CA ASN A 17 1.03 -10.84 10.22
C ASN A 17 2.35 -10.29 10.76
N GLY A 18 2.68 -10.61 12.01
CA GLY A 18 3.96 -10.25 12.62
C GLY A 18 4.13 -8.78 13.00
N ILE A 19 3.11 -7.91 12.82
CA ILE A 19 3.21 -6.52 13.29
C ILE A 19 3.18 -6.46 14.83
N GLU A 20 4.22 -5.85 15.40
CA GLU A 20 4.41 -5.68 16.84
C GLU A 20 3.89 -4.31 17.27
N ILE A 21 2.56 -4.20 17.38
CA ILE A 21 1.87 -2.97 17.79
C ILE A 21 0.78 -3.30 18.82
N ASP A 22 0.67 -2.45 19.83
CA ASP A 22 -0.45 -2.46 20.79
C ASP A 22 -1.77 -2.26 20.06
N TRP A 23 -2.85 -2.81 20.62
CA TRP A 23 -4.19 -2.70 20.01
C TRP A 23 -4.22 -3.05 18.52
N ARG A 24 -3.48 -4.10 18.13
CA ARG A 24 -3.28 -4.52 16.73
C ARG A 24 -4.52 -4.46 15.84
N SER A 25 -5.65 -4.98 16.31
CA SER A 25 -6.91 -4.94 15.56
C SER A 25 -7.38 -3.50 15.30
N SER A 26 -7.29 -2.61 16.29
CA SER A 26 -7.66 -1.21 16.18
C SER A 26 -6.69 -0.42 15.29
N ALA A 27 -5.38 -0.68 15.41
CA ALA A 27 -4.37 -0.07 14.53
C ALA A 27 -4.62 -0.41 13.06
N MET A 28 -4.90 -1.70 12.77
CA MET A 28 -5.20 -2.16 11.41
C MET A 28 -6.55 -1.68 10.90
N ALA A 29 -7.55 -1.52 11.78
CA ALA A 29 -8.82 -0.90 11.44
C ALA A 29 -8.63 0.60 11.08
N ALA A 30 -7.82 1.33 11.85
CA ALA A 30 -7.49 2.72 11.55
C ALA A 30 -6.72 2.85 10.23
N TYR A 31 -5.82 1.90 9.92
CA TYR A 31 -5.16 1.84 8.61
C TYR A 31 -6.17 1.63 7.47
N TRP A 32 -7.12 0.70 7.65
CA TRP A 32 -8.22 0.50 6.70
C TRP A 32 -9.08 1.75 6.51
N ASP A 33 -9.34 2.51 7.58
CA ASP A 33 -10.10 3.76 7.52
C ASP A 33 -9.36 4.85 6.75
N VAL A 34 -8.02 4.94 6.90
CA VAL A 34 -7.17 5.82 6.08
C VAL A 34 -7.37 5.51 4.60
N LEU A 35 -7.31 4.23 4.21
CA LEU A 35 -7.50 3.83 2.81
C LEU A 35 -8.92 4.13 2.32
N ASN A 36 -9.96 3.92 3.13
CA ASN A 36 -11.35 4.18 2.73
C ASN A 36 -11.67 5.67 2.61
N ARG A 37 -11.15 6.49 3.54
CA ARG A 37 -11.32 7.95 3.52
C ARG A 37 -10.73 8.53 2.25
N ASN A 38 -9.53 8.08 1.89
CA ASN A 38 -8.76 8.58 0.76
C ASN A 38 -9.02 7.88 -0.58
N ALA A 39 -9.79 6.79 -0.61
CA ALA A 39 -10.02 5.98 -1.82
C ALA A 39 -10.59 6.74 -3.04
N LEU A 40 -11.16 7.93 -2.84
CA LEU A 40 -11.66 8.81 -3.91
C LEU A 40 -11.17 10.26 -3.74
N GLY A 41 -10.09 10.43 -2.96
CA GLY A 41 -9.45 11.72 -2.67
C GLY A 41 -8.27 11.98 -3.60
N ASN A 42 -7.24 12.64 -3.07
CA ASN A 42 -6.00 12.93 -3.80
C ASN A 42 -4.87 11.98 -3.38
N PHE A 43 -4.08 11.49 -4.34
CA PHE A 43 -2.94 10.60 -4.10
C PHE A 43 -1.91 11.21 -3.15
N ARG A 44 -1.63 12.53 -3.25
CA ARG A 44 -0.67 13.19 -2.37
C ARG A 44 -1.10 13.17 -0.91
N GLN A 45 -2.40 13.39 -0.65
CA GLN A 45 -2.96 13.29 0.70
C GLN A 45 -2.95 11.86 1.21
N LEU A 46 -3.33 10.89 0.35
CA LEU A 46 -3.27 9.47 0.68
C LEU A 46 -1.85 9.05 1.09
N LEU A 47 -0.83 9.48 0.33
CA LEU A 47 0.56 9.14 0.59
C LEU A 47 0.98 9.60 1.99
N GLU A 48 0.66 10.84 2.37
CA GLU A 48 0.99 11.37 3.69
C GLU A 48 0.20 10.73 4.83
N ASP A 49 -1.10 10.48 4.62
CA ASP A 49 -1.92 9.78 5.59
C ASP A 49 -1.42 8.37 5.86
N VAL A 50 -0.86 7.71 4.84
CA VAL A 50 -0.17 6.42 4.96
C VAL A 50 1.17 6.58 5.66
N THR A 51 2.01 7.55 5.28
CA THR A 51 3.32 7.81 5.92
C THR A 51 3.20 8.03 7.43
N LEU A 52 2.19 8.76 7.85
CA LEU A 52 1.97 9.14 9.25
C LEU A 52 1.09 8.14 10.02
N ASN A 53 0.64 7.05 9.40
CA ASN A 53 -0.14 6.04 10.10
C ASN A 53 0.76 5.16 10.99
N PRO A 54 0.44 4.93 12.28
CA PRO A 54 1.32 4.15 13.15
C PRO A 54 1.51 2.69 12.74
N ALA A 55 0.51 2.04 12.14
CA ALA A 55 0.68 0.68 11.65
C ALA A 55 1.69 0.62 10.49
N MET A 56 1.66 1.61 9.58
CA MET A 56 2.69 1.77 8.55
C MET A 56 4.06 2.08 9.18
N GLY A 57 4.08 2.94 10.20
CA GLY A 57 5.32 3.33 10.85
C GLY A 57 6.03 2.21 11.58
N VAL A 58 5.29 1.29 12.22
CA VAL A 58 5.86 0.05 12.75
C VAL A 58 6.28 -0.89 11.63
N TYR A 59 5.45 -1.05 10.59
CA TYR A 59 5.67 -2.03 9.54
C TYR A 59 6.92 -1.74 8.69
N LEU A 60 7.25 -0.46 8.48
CA LEU A 60 8.38 -0.01 7.66
C LEU A 60 9.39 0.87 8.42
N SER A 61 9.40 0.80 9.75
CA SER A 61 10.41 1.43 10.60
C SER A 61 10.53 2.96 10.47
N THR A 62 9.44 3.70 10.21
CA THR A 62 9.45 5.17 10.41
C THR A 62 9.13 5.57 11.84
N LEU A 63 8.36 4.75 12.56
CA LEU A 63 8.12 4.94 13.98
C LEU A 63 9.45 4.80 14.73
N ASP A 64 9.76 5.82 15.53
CA ASP A 64 10.98 5.94 16.32
C ASP A 64 12.29 5.85 15.52
N ASN A 65 12.24 6.07 14.20
CA ASN A 65 13.45 6.19 13.38
C ASN A 65 14.27 7.39 13.87
N LYS A 66 15.57 7.20 14.09
CA LYS A 66 16.44 8.22 14.71
C LYS A 66 17.41 8.78 13.70
N LYS A 67 17.68 10.07 13.82
CA LYS A 67 18.80 10.73 13.16
C LYS A 67 20.12 10.03 13.41
N GLU A 68 21.05 10.28 12.50
CA GLU A 68 22.44 9.91 12.59
C GLU A 68 23.08 10.27 13.94
N ASP A 69 24.01 9.44 14.40
CA ASP A 69 24.84 9.67 15.59
C ASP A 69 26.28 9.23 15.30
N THR A 70 27.16 10.21 15.07
CA THR A 70 28.56 9.97 14.70
C THR A 70 29.37 9.28 15.80
N ARG A 71 28.94 9.37 17.07
CA ARG A 71 29.61 8.71 18.19
C ARG A 71 29.36 7.21 18.20
N THR A 72 28.18 6.78 17.77
CA THR A 72 27.79 5.35 17.73
C THR A 72 27.87 4.75 16.33
N GLY A 73 28.01 5.58 15.29
CA GLY A 73 27.91 5.17 13.88
C GLY A 73 26.47 4.90 13.43
N ARG A 74 25.46 5.28 14.23
CA ARG A 74 24.06 5.09 13.85
C ARG A 74 23.74 5.92 12.62
N VAL A 75 23.04 5.31 11.67
CA VAL A 75 22.39 5.96 10.53
C VAL A 75 20.87 5.79 10.62
N PRO A 76 20.07 6.68 10.00
CA PRO A 76 18.63 6.49 9.89
C PRO A 76 18.25 5.15 9.25
N ASP A 77 17.14 4.56 9.69
CA ASP A 77 16.55 3.39 9.04
C ASP A 77 16.04 3.79 7.64
N GLU A 78 16.46 3.03 6.63
CA GLU A 78 16.21 3.29 5.22
C GLU A 78 14.95 2.58 4.67
N ASN A 79 14.32 1.69 5.44
CA ASN A 79 13.29 0.79 4.96
C ASN A 79 12.14 1.57 4.32
N TYR A 80 11.49 2.47 5.05
CA TYR A 80 10.42 3.28 4.47
C TYR A 80 10.86 4.17 3.31
N ALA A 81 12.06 4.76 3.36
CA ALA A 81 12.56 5.59 2.26
C ALA A 81 12.71 4.77 0.96
N ARG A 82 13.18 3.52 1.08
CA ARG A 82 13.25 2.57 -0.02
C ARG A 82 11.86 2.19 -0.51
N GLU A 83 10.97 1.77 0.38
CA GLU A 83 9.66 1.25 -0.03
C GLU A 83 8.72 2.35 -0.54
N VAL A 84 8.78 3.56 0.01
CA VAL A 84 7.97 4.69 -0.48
C VAL A 84 8.36 5.07 -1.91
N MET A 85 9.66 5.01 -2.26
CA MET A 85 10.14 5.19 -3.63
C MET A 85 9.84 3.98 -4.49
N GLN A 86 10.23 2.79 -4.07
CA GLN A 86 10.20 1.59 -4.91
C GLN A 86 8.80 1.02 -5.11
N LEU A 87 8.00 0.94 -4.06
CA LEU A 87 6.72 0.22 -4.09
C LEU A 87 5.52 1.15 -4.18
N PHE A 88 5.61 2.34 -3.57
CA PHE A 88 4.45 3.20 -3.41
C PHE A 88 4.42 4.38 -4.39
N THR A 89 5.51 4.71 -5.08
CA THR A 89 5.53 5.87 -5.97
C THR A 89 6.23 5.64 -7.29
N LEU A 90 7.51 5.30 -7.30
CA LEU A 90 8.36 5.35 -8.48
C LEU A 90 8.52 4.00 -9.16
N GLY A 91 8.67 2.90 -8.42
CA GLY A 91 9.18 1.67 -9.02
C GLY A 91 10.72 1.68 -9.09
N LEU A 92 11.29 0.68 -9.77
CA LEU A 92 12.76 0.55 -9.92
C LEU A 92 13.31 1.27 -11.16
N ASN A 93 12.48 1.46 -12.19
CA ASN A 93 12.93 1.97 -13.49
C ASN A 93 12.03 3.10 -13.96
N GLU A 94 12.62 4.10 -14.61
CA GLU A 94 11.89 5.16 -15.25
C GLU A 94 10.95 4.60 -16.31
N LEU A 95 9.77 5.20 -16.41
CA LEU A 95 8.70 4.82 -17.32
C LEU A 95 8.36 5.99 -18.25
N ASN A 96 8.01 5.63 -19.48
CA ASN A 96 7.18 6.47 -20.31
C ASN A 96 5.76 6.55 -19.73
N ASN A 97 4.97 7.52 -20.18
CA ASN A 97 3.61 7.70 -19.66
C ASN A 97 2.69 6.49 -19.95
N ASP A 98 3.03 5.68 -20.96
CA ASP A 98 2.36 4.43 -21.32
C ASP A 98 2.80 3.22 -20.46
N GLY A 99 3.65 3.43 -19.46
CA GLY A 99 4.13 2.40 -18.54
C GLY A 99 5.19 1.45 -19.12
N THR A 100 5.70 1.72 -20.33
CA THR A 100 6.91 1.08 -20.85
C THR A 100 8.15 1.67 -20.19
N LYS A 101 9.22 0.88 -20.05
CA LYS A 101 10.46 1.35 -19.43
C LYS A 101 11.18 2.30 -20.37
N LYS A 102 11.70 3.40 -19.85
CA LYS A 102 12.70 4.19 -20.58
C LYS A 102 14.03 3.43 -20.60
N THR A 103 14.73 3.54 -21.71
CA THR A 103 16.03 2.91 -21.92
C THR A 103 17.08 3.96 -22.23
N GLY A 104 18.29 3.76 -21.71
CA GLY A 104 19.46 4.58 -22.05
C GLY A 104 19.94 4.33 -23.49
N SER A 105 21.03 5.01 -23.88
CA SER A 105 21.65 4.91 -25.21
C SER A 105 22.07 3.49 -25.61
N THR A 106 22.28 2.60 -24.63
CA THR A 106 22.67 1.20 -24.81
C THR A 106 21.51 0.20 -24.66
N GLY A 107 20.27 0.68 -24.59
CA GLY A 107 19.06 -0.15 -24.49
C GLY A 107 18.75 -0.68 -23.09
N GLN A 108 19.57 -0.40 -22.08
CA GLN A 108 19.30 -0.81 -20.70
C GLN A 108 18.26 0.09 -20.03
N PRO A 109 17.35 -0.46 -19.20
CA PRO A 109 16.44 0.34 -18.40
C PRO A 109 17.16 1.37 -17.53
N ILE A 110 16.59 2.57 -17.41
CA ILE A 110 17.12 3.63 -16.55
C ILE A 110 16.54 3.45 -15.14
N GLU A 111 17.40 3.38 -14.12
CA GLU A 111 16.97 3.31 -12.72
C GLU A 111 16.36 4.65 -12.25
N THR A 112 15.29 4.58 -11.44
CA THR A 112 14.59 5.79 -10.95
C THR A 112 15.32 6.56 -9.86
N TYR A 113 16.15 5.87 -9.09
CA TYR A 113 16.83 6.40 -7.92
C TYR A 113 18.05 5.55 -7.61
N THR A 114 18.99 6.14 -6.90
CA THR A 114 20.23 5.52 -6.43
C THR A 114 20.14 5.17 -4.94
N ASN A 115 21.10 4.41 -4.44
CA ASN A 115 21.19 4.17 -2.99
C ASN A 115 21.38 5.49 -2.20
N ALA A 116 22.08 6.47 -2.77
CA ALA A 116 22.25 7.78 -2.12
C ALA A 116 20.93 8.53 -1.95
N ASP A 117 19.98 8.40 -2.89
CA ASP A 117 18.64 8.97 -2.75
C ASP A 117 17.90 8.32 -1.57
N VAL A 118 18.04 6.99 -1.40
CA VAL A 118 17.45 6.27 -0.26
C VAL A 118 18.01 6.78 1.06
N SER A 119 19.34 6.83 1.20
CA SER A 119 19.98 7.26 2.45
C SER A 119 19.66 8.72 2.80
N ASN A 120 19.56 9.60 1.81
CA ASN A 120 19.19 11.00 2.04
C ASN A 120 17.70 11.17 2.37
N LEU A 121 16.83 10.44 1.68
CA LEU A 121 15.40 10.47 1.95
C LEU A 121 15.09 9.85 3.33
N ALA A 122 15.84 8.84 3.79
CA ALA A 122 15.69 8.26 5.12
C ALA A 122 15.80 9.30 6.25
N ARG A 123 16.67 10.30 6.09
CA ARG A 123 16.80 11.43 7.04
C ARG A 123 15.49 12.19 7.22
N VAL A 124 14.67 12.30 6.18
CA VAL A 124 13.36 12.99 6.23
C VAL A 124 12.41 12.31 7.22
N PHE A 125 12.44 10.99 7.30
CA PHE A 125 11.49 10.20 8.09
C PHE A 125 11.96 9.92 9.51
N THR A 126 13.02 10.59 9.97
CA THR A 126 13.50 10.50 11.35
C THR A 126 12.71 11.39 12.29
N GLY A 127 12.58 10.96 13.55
CA GLY A 127 12.00 11.74 14.63
C GLY A 127 10.48 11.73 14.66
N TYR A 128 9.81 10.69 14.16
CA TYR A 128 8.37 10.49 14.30
C TYR A 128 8.08 9.40 15.31
N SER A 129 7.12 9.63 16.22
CA SER A 129 6.67 8.62 17.19
C SER A 129 5.15 8.69 17.37
N TYR A 130 4.60 7.84 18.22
CA TYR A 130 3.20 7.92 18.65
C TYR A 130 2.89 9.28 19.27
N ASP A 131 1.68 9.77 19.02
CA ASP A 131 1.17 11.01 19.60
C ASP A 131 0.36 10.76 20.87
N TYR A 132 1.01 10.98 22.01
CA TYR A 132 0.46 10.88 23.37
C TYR A 132 -0.10 12.19 23.90
N ALA A 133 -0.32 13.21 23.07
CA ALA A 133 -0.95 14.45 23.52
C ALA A 133 -2.31 14.16 24.18
N ASN A 134 -2.41 14.55 25.44
CA ASN A 134 -3.58 14.38 26.30
C ASN A 134 -4.03 12.90 26.42
N LEU A 135 -3.10 11.95 26.30
CA LEU A 135 -3.38 10.53 26.49
C LEU A 135 -2.95 10.07 27.88
N VAL A 136 -3.85 9.38 28.58
CA VAL A 136 -3.61 8.83 29.91
C VAL A 136 -3.67 7.31 29.83
N ARG A 137 -2.66 6.64 30.39
CA ARG A 137 -2.66 5.17 30.49
C ARG A 137 -3.70 4.72 31.51
N THR A 138 -4.52 3.74 31.16
CA THR A 138 -5.58 3.19 32.01
C THR A 138 -5.19 1.80 32.51
N PRO A 139 -5.71 1.35 33.67
CA PRO A 139 -5.56 -0.04 34.10
C PRO A 139 -6.07 -1.03 33.05
N SER A 140 -5.37 -2.15 32.85
CA SER A 140 -5.85 -3.26 32.04
C SER A 140 -7.02 -3.96 32.74
N ILE A 141 -8.07 -4.29 31.98
CA ILE A 141 -9.22 -5.07 32.48
C ILE A 141 -8.76 -6.44 32.98
N ARG A 142 -7.82 -7.08 32.28
CA ARG A 142 -7.33 -8.43 32.61
C ARG A 142 -6.29 -8.40 33.74
N PHE A 143 -5.49 -7.34 33.83
CA PHE A 143 -4.43 -7.19 34.81
C PHE A 143 -4.45 -5.77 35.40
N PRO A 144 -5.30 -5.48 36.41
CA PRO A 144 -5.51 -4.11 36.90
C PRO A 144 -4.26 -3.40 37.44
N SER A 145 -3.22 -4.15 37.83
CA SER A 145 -1.91 -3.60 38.23
C SER A 145 -1.07 -3.11 37.05
N GLN A 146 -1.39 -3.50 35.82
CA GLN A 146 -0.73 -3.05 34.60
C GLN A 146 -1.51 -1.90 33.99
N LYS A 147 -0.82 -0.79 33.71
CA LYS A 147 -1.38 0.29 32.90
C LYS A 147 -1.10 0.01 31.43
N ILE A 148 -2.09 0.21 30.56
CA ILE A 148 -1.96 0.05 29.11
C ILE A 148 -2.10 1.40 28.43
N ALA A 149 -1.46 1.56 27.27
CA ALA A 149 -1.67 2.74 26.43
C ALA A 149 -3.14 2.79 25.99
N PRO A 150 -3.77 3.97 25.90
CA PRO A 150 -5.11 4.08 25.33
C PRO A 150 -5.08 3.79 23.83
N VAL A 151 -6.18 3.28 23.26
CA VAL A 151 -6.26 2.87 21.83
C VAL A 151 -5.97 4.03 20.88
N GLU A 152 -6.25 5.26 21.32
CA GLU A 152 -5.97 6.51 20.64
C GLU A 152 -4.50 6.63 20.21
N SER A 153 -3.56 6.03 20.96
CA SER A 153 -2.13 6.14 20.66
C SER A 153 -1.76 5.52 19.31
N VAL A 154 -2.48 4.49 18.87
CA VAL A 154 -2.17 3.75 17.62
C VAL A 154 -3.09 4.07 16.45
N ILE A 155 -4.15 4.86 16.67
CA ILE A 155 -5.10 5.26 15.61
C ILE A 155 -4.92 6.73 15.18
N ARG A 156 -4.23 7.55 15.97
CA ARG A 156 -3.84 8.92 15.60
C ARG A 156 -2.64 8.92 14.68
N ARG A 157 -2.46 10.00 13.93
CA ARG A 157 -1.22 10.22 13.16
C ARG A 157 -0.03 10.26 14.12
N MET A 158 1.10 9.71 13.69
CA MET A 158 2.38 9.92 14.36
C MET A 158 2.72 11.42 14.39
N THR A 159 3.56 11.81 15.34
CA THR A 159 4.00 13.20 15.52
C THR A 159 5.52 13.28 15.61
N SER A 160 6.07 14.36 15.05
CA SER A 160 7.48 14.70 15.20
C SER A 160 7.77 15.61 16.39
N ASP A 161 6.75 15.95 17.18
CA ASP A 161 6.90 16.74 18.39
C ASP A 161 7.32 15.83 19.57
N PRO A 162 8.58 15.93 20.04
CA PRO A 162 9.10 15.05 21.09
C PRO A 162 8.42 15.23 22.44
N THR A 163 7.77 16.38 22.68
CA THR A 163 7.06 16.65 23.94
C THR A 163 5.76 15.86 24.05
N ARG A 164 5.26 15.36 22.91
CA ARG A 164 4.02 14.61 22.79
C ARG A 164 4.24 13.10 22.70
N TRP A 165 5.47 12.60 22.78
CA TRP A 165 5.74 11.16 22.75
C TRP A 165 5.36 10.49 24.08
N GLU A 166 5.24 9.15 24.09
CA GLU A 166 4.94 8.41 25.33
C GLU A 166 5.90 8.77 26.46
N ARG A 167 7.20 8.84 26.12
CA ARG A 167 8.24 9.37 26.98
C ARG A 167 8.66 10.71 26.42
N ALA A 168 7.97 11.78 26.84
CA ALA A 168 8.27 13.14 26.43
C ALA A 168 9.78 13.43 26.50
N GLN A 169 10.33 13.90 25.38
CA GLN A 169 11.74 14.29 25.25
C GLN A 169 11.83 15.80 25.00
N THR A 170 12.97 16.38 25.37
CA THR A 170 13.31 17.78 25.06
C THR A 170 14.08 17.92 23.75
N VAL A 171 14.58 16.81 23.19
CA VAL A 171 15.44 16.80 22.01
C VAL A 171 14.78 15.99 20.90
N SER A 172 14.60 16.63 19.74
CA SER A 172 14.13 15.96 18.53
C SER A 172 15.14 14.93 18.02
N GLN A 173 14.61 13.80 17.55
CA GLN A 173 15.37 12.76 16.84
C GLN A 173 15.35 12.97 15.32
N HIS A 174 14.85 14.09 14.81
CA HIS A 174 14.90 14.43 13.39
C HIS A 174 16.30 14.87 12.96
N SER A 175 16.73 14.42 11.78
CA SER A 175 18.00 14.80 11.16
C SER A 175 17.94 16.24 10.66
N MET A 176 18.84 17.08 11.16
CA MET A 176 18.95 18.49 10.73
C MET A 176 19.97 18.68 9.61
N LEU A 177 20.56 17.60 9.11
CA LEU A 177 21.46 17.67 7.95
C LEU A 177 20.67 18.03 6.68
N GLU A 178 21.40 18.58 5.70
CA GLU A 178 20.93 18.69 4.33
C GLU A 178 20.56 17.30 3.79
N LYS A 179 19.55 17.27 2.91
CA LYS A 179 19.03 16.04 2.32
C LYS A 179 18.90 16.27 0.82
N THR A 180 19.62 15.48 0.02
CA THR A 180 19.57 15.59 -1.45
C THR A 180 19.12 14.27 -2.06
N PHE A 181 18.00 14.28 -2.77
CA PHE A 181 17.41 13.10 -3.40
C PHE A 181 16.59 13.51 -4.63
N LEU A 182 16.60 12.70 -5.69
CA LEU A 182 15.80 12.90 -6.90
C LEU A 182 15.95 14.31 -7.51
N GLY A 183 17.16 14.87 -7.45
CA GLY A 183 17.46 16.24 -7.89
C GLY A 183 16.87 17.36 -7.02
N THR A 184 16.23 17.04 -5.90
CA THR A 184 15.75 17.99 -4.89
C THR A 184 16.76 18.08 -3.74
N THR A 185 17.02 19.31 -3.27
CA THR A 185 17.79 19.55 -2.05
C THR A 185 16.91 20.23 -1.01
N ILE A 186 16.78 19.60 0.16
CA ILE A 186 16.17 20.18 1.35
C ILE A 186 17.30 20.78 2.20
N PRO A 187 17.31 22.10 2.45
CA PRO A 187 18.36 22.76 3.22
C PRO A 187 18.54 22.15 4.61
N ALA A 188 19.78 22.22 5.11
CA ALA A 188 20.06 21.92 6.51
C ALA A 188 19.19 22.78 7.45
N ASN A 189 18.91 22.26 8.63
CA ASN A 189 18.06 22.85 9.65
C ASN A 189 16.57 23.04 9.26
N THR A 190 16.10 22.39 8.20
CA THR A 190 14.66 22.29 7.92
C THR A 190 13.99 21.35 8.93
N ASP A 191 12.89 21.78 9.54
CA ASP A 191 12.15 20.97 10.52
C ASP A 191 11.53 19.70 9.90
N ALA A 192 11.09 18.76 10.75
CA ALA A 192 10.59 17.46 10.30
C ALA A 192 9.30 17.56 9.46
N PRO A 193 8.26 18.30 9.87
CA PRO A 193 7.04 18.45 9.06
C PRO A 193 7.31 19.08 7.69
N THR A 194 8.14 20.12 7.62
CA THR A 194 8.51 20.78 6.37
C THR A 194 9.34 19.87 5.49
N SER A 195 10.33 19.17 6.06
CA SER A 195 11.13 18.18 5.34
C SER A 195 10.26 17.08 4.73
N MET A 196 9.29 16.56 5.49
CA MET A 196 8.38 15.51 4.99
C MET A 196 7.45 16.03 3.91
N LYS A 197 6.89 17.23 4.07
CA LYS A 197 6.08 17.85 3.03
C LYS A 197 6.85 17.97 1.71
N LEU A 198 8.06 18.54 1.75
CA LEU A 198 8.91 18.70 0.57
C LEU A 198 9.21 17.34 -0.08
N ALA A 199 9.55 16.32 0.71
CA ALA A 199 9.85 14.99 0.18
C ALA A 199 8.64 14.32 -0.48
N LEU A 200 7.48 14.34 0.18
CA LEU A 200 6.27 13.75 -0.38
C LEU A 200 5.77 14.54 -1.61
N ASP A 201 6.00 15.86 -1.66
CA ASP A 201 5.72 16.69 -2.84
C ASP A 201 6.66 16.35 -3.99
N THR A 202 7.96 16.16 -3.73
CA THR A 202 8.93 15.69 -4.74
C THR A 202 8.54 14.32 -5.30
N LEU A 203 8.21 13.36 -4.43
CA LEU A 203 7.77 12.03 -4.87
C LEU A 203 6.50 12.11 -5.70
N PHE A 204 5.48 12.83 -5.23
CA PHE A 204 4.20 12.98 -5.93
C PHE A 204 4.31 13.64 -7.31
N ASN A 205 5.19 14.64 -7.43
CA ASN A 205 5.41 15.36 -8.69
C ASN A 205 6.36 14.61 -9.63
N HIS A 206 7.02 13.54 -9.19
CA HIS A 206 7.86 12.75 -10.05
C HIS A 206 7.05 12.16 -11.23
N PRO A 207 7.55 12.24 -12.48
CA PRO A 207 6.80 11.84 -13.67
C PRO A 207 6.42 10.34 -13.66
N ASN A 208 7.18 9.51 -12.93
CA ASN A 208 6.93 8.07 -12.85
C ASN A 208 5.66 7.68 -12.08
N VAL A 209 5.16 8.52 -11.18
CA VAL A 209 4.04 8.14 -10.30
C VAL A 209 2.77 7.84 -11.09
N GLY A 210 2.45 8.67 -12.08
CA GLY A 210 1.27 8.51 -12.93
C GLY A 210 1.22 7.14 -13.62
N PRO A 211 2.17 6.79 -14.50
CA PRO A 211 2.20 5.49 -15.16
C PRO A 211 2.35 4.32 -14.20
N PHE A 212 3.18 4.45 -13.15
CA PHE A 212 3.41 3.38 -12.18
C PHE A 212 2.14 3.02 -11.42
N PHE A 213 1.48 4.00 -10.82
CA PHE A 213 0.22 3.79 -10.09
C PHE A 213 -0.89 3.32 -11.03
N SER A 214 -1.01 3.91 -12.22
CA SER A 214 -2.06 3.56 -13.20
C SER A 214 -1.96 2.10 -13.62
N LYS A 215 -0.76 1.63 -14.00
CA LYS A 215 -0.53 0.23 -14.40
C LYS A 215 -0.90 -0.74 -13.28
N GLN A 216 -0.44 -0.47 -12.05
CA GLN A 216 -0.75 -1.31 -10.89
C GLN A 216 -2.26 -1.36 -10.61
N MET A 217 -2.95 -0.22 -10.64
CA MET A 217 -4.39 -0.18 -10.36
C MET A 217 -5.22 -0.84 -11.45
N ILE A 218 -4.83 -0.71 -12.73
CA ILE A 218 -5.48 -1.45 -13.82
C ILE A 218 -5.31 -2.96 -13.60
N GLN A 219 -4.10 -3.41 -13.24
CA GLN A 219 -3.84 -4.83 -12.90
C GLN A 219 -4.70 -5.32 -11.73
N ARG A 220 -4.92 -4.50 -10.69
CA ARG A 220 -5.74 -4.89 -9.54
C ARG A 220 -7.24 -4.88 -9.82
N LEU A 221 -7.70 -4.09 -10.78
CA LEU A 221 -9.13 -3.83 -10.99
C LEU A 221 -9.71 -4.50 -12.24
N VAL A 222 -8.95 -4.60 -13.33
CA VAL A 222 -9.50 -4.92 -14.66
C VAL A 222 -8.77 -6.10 -15.31
N THR A 223 -7.50 -5.93 -15.68
CA THR A 223 -6.77 -6.90 -16.53
C THR A 223 -5.32 -7.03 -16.11
N SER A 224 -4.76 -8.25 -16.11
CA SER A 224 -3.36 -8.50 -15.75
C SER A 224 -2.38 -7.89 -16.75
N ASN A 225 -2.81 -7.72 -18.01
CA ASN A 225 -1.98 -7.28 -19.14
C ASN A 225 -2.64 -6.08 -19.84
N PRO A 226 -2.67 -4.88 -19.23
CA PRO A 226 -3.18 -3.70 -19.91
C PRO A 226 -2.28 -3.29 -21.07
N SER A 227 -2.87 -2.76 -22.14
CA SER A 227 -2.08 -2.19 -23.23
C SER A 227 -1.32 -0.93 -22.77
N ALA A 228 -0.26 -0.58 -23.49
CA ALA A 228 0.45 0.68 -23.29
C ALA A 228 -0.49 1.89 -23.46
N GLY A 229 -1.41 1.83 -24.43
CA GLY A 229 -2.40 2.89 -24.66
C GLY A 229 -3.36 3.08 -23.49
N TYR A 230 -3.78 1.99 -22.84
CA TYR A 230 -4.64 2.07 -21.65
C TYR A 230 -3.90 2.73 -20.48
N VAL A 231 -2.66 2.30 -20.21
CA VAL A 231 -1.85 2.91 -19.17
C VAL A 231 -1.63 4.41 -19.46
N ASP A 232 -1.33 4.78 -20.71
CA ASP A 232 -1.13 6.17 -21.12
C ASP A 232 -2.35 7.05 -20.82
N ARG A 233 -3.54 6.61 -21.25
CA ARG A 233 -4.80 7.35 -21.02
C ARG A 233 -5.06 7.58 -19.53
N VAL A 234 -4.92 6.54 -18.71
CA VAL A 234 -5.13 6.65 -17.26
C VAL A 234 -4.05 7.50 -16.60
N ALA A 235 -2.79 7.36 -17.01
CA ALA A 235 -1.68 8.15 -16.49
C ALA A 235 -1.83 9.65 -16.83
N ARG A 236 -2.36 10.00 -18.01
CA ARG A 236 -2.73 11.39 -18.33
C ARG A 236 -3.76 11.95 -17.36
N ILE A 237 -4.78 11.17 -17.01
CA ILE A 237 -5.79 11.57 -16.01
C ILE A 237 -5.18 11.70 -14.60
N PHE A 238 -4.24 10.83 -14.23
CA PHE A 238 -3.48 11.00 -12.99
C PHE A 238 -2.69 12.30 -13.03
N ASN A 239 -2.02 12.61 -14.15
CA ASN A 239 -1.20 13.81 -14.27
C ASN A 239 -2.04 15.09 -14.26
N ASN A 240 -3.24 15.05 -14.83
CA ASN A 240 -4.21 16.14 -14.85
C ASN A 240 -5.61 15.57 -15.10
N ASN A 241 -6.53 15.75 -14.16
CA ASN A 241 -7.91 15.26 -14.25
C ASN A 241 -8.81 16.02 -15.26
N GLY A 242 -8.24 16.90 -16.08
CA GLY A 242 -8.97 17.79 -16.99
C GLY A 242 -9.31 19.16 -16.39
N SER A 243 -8.98 19.39 -15.11
CA SER A 243 -9.16 20.67 -14.40
C SER A 243 -7.86 21.17 -13.75
N GLY A 244 -6.71 20.65 -14.17
CA GLY A 244 -5.39 21.01 -13.65
C GLY A 244 -5.02 20.32 -12.33
N VAL A 245 -5.83 19.36 -11.85
CA VAL A 245 -5.56 18.65 -10.60
C VAL A 245 -4.84 17.34 -10.88
N ARG A 246 -3.60 17.22 -10.40
CA ARG A 246 -2.82 15.98 -10.39
C ARG A 246 -3.30 15.07 -9.25
N GLY A 247 -3.32 13.76 -9.47
CA GLY A 247 -3.54 12.75 -8.44
C GLY A 247 -4.98 12.60 -7.96
N ASP A 248 -5.98 13.12 -8.70
CA ASP A 248 -7.39 12.92 -8.38
C ASP A 248 -7.78 11.44 -8.57
N LEU A 249 -7.83 10.68 -7.48
CA LEU A 249 -8.09 9.25 -7.52
C LEU A 249 -9.51 8.92 -7.98
N ARG A 250 -10.48 9.81 -7.77
CA ARG A 250 -11.83 9.62 -8.32
C ARG A 250 -11.79 9.64 -9.85
N ALA A 251 -11.10 10.62 -10.43
CA ALA A 251 -10.95 10.72 -11.87
C ALA A 251 -10.15 9.52 -12.43
N VAL A 252 -9.05 9.15 -11.77
CA VAL A 252 -8.22 7.99 -12.17
C VAL A 252 -9.01 6.70 -12.14
N PHE A 253 -9.72 6.38 -11.05
CA PHE A 253 -10.50 5.15 -10.96
C PHE A 253 -11.68 5.13 -11.94
N LYS A 254 -12.28 6.30 -12.23
CA LYS A 254 -13.28 6.42 -13.29
C LYS A 254 -12.66 6.10 -14.66
N ALA A 255 -11.49 6.66 -14.96
CA ALA A 255 -10.78 6.41 -16.22
C ALA A 255 -10.41 4.94 -16.39
N ILE A 256 -9.98 4.27 -15.32
CA ILE A 256 -9.74 2.82 -15.33
C ILE A 256 -11.04 2.06 -15.65
N LEU A 257 -12.09 2.27 -14.87
CA LEU A 257 -13.27 1.42 -14.97
C LEU A 257 -14.12 1.67 -16.23
N LEU A 258 -13.94 2.82 -16.89
CA LEU A 258 -14.69 3.23 -18.08
C LEU A 258 -13.84 3.30 -19.35
N ASP A 259 -12.60 2.82 -19.31
CA ASP A 259 -11.76 2.75 -20.51
C ASP A 259 -12.38 1.81 -21.56
N ASP A 260 -12.16 2.09 -22.85
CA ASP A 260 -12.65 1.23 -23.92
C ASP A 260 -12.13 -0.19 -23.76
N GLU A 261 -10.85 -0.40 -23.45
CA GLU A 261 -10.31 -1.74 -23.22
C GLU A 261 -11.01 -2.47 -22.08
N ALA A 262 -11.45 -1.76 -21.04
CA ALA A 262 -12.14 -2.35 -19.90
C ALA A 262 -13.60 -2.74 -20.19
N THR A 263 -14.25 -2.11 -21.17
CA THR A 263 -15.70 -2.21 -21.38
C THR A 263 -16.09 -2.78 -22.75
N ASN A 264 -15.16 -2.79 -23.71
CA ASN A 264 -15.41 -3.25 -25.07
C ASN A 264 -15.71 -4.75 -25.11
N ALA A 265 -16.75 -5.12 -25.86
CA ALA A 265 -17.21 -6.50 -26.01
C ALA A 265 -16.12 -7.44 -26.56
N THR A 266 -15.17 -6.91 -27.34
CA THR A 266 -14.03 -7.67 -27.88
C THR A 266 -13.15 -8.25 -26.77
N GLY A 267 -13.00 -7.52 -25.65
CA GLY A 267 -12.27 -7.98 -24.47
C GLY A 267 -12.94 -9.16 -23.76
N LEU A 268 -14.27 -9.31 -23.87
CA LEU A 268 -15.01 -10.39 -23.21
C LEU A 268 -14.72 -11.77 -23.80
N THR A 269 -14.35 -11.82 -25.08
CA THR A 269 -14.03 -13.07 -25.79
C THR A 269 -12.53 -13.28 -25.97
N SER A 270 -11.70 -12.28 -25.62
CA SER A 270 -10.25 -12.39 -25.77
C SER A 270 -9.66 -13.32 -24.70
N PRO A 271 -8.93 -14.38 -25.09
CA PRO A 271 -8.29 -15.29 -24.12
C PRO A 271 -7.12 -14.65 -23.36
N THR A 272 -6.67 -13.45 -23.77
CA THR A 272 -5.54 -12.73 -23.15
C THR A 272 -5.98 -11.51 -22.35
N PHE A 273 -7.28 -11.18 -22.34
CA PHE A 273 -7.80 -10.03 -21.62
C PHE A 273 -8.47 -10.43 -20.30
N GLY A 274 -8.35 -9.56 -19.31
CA GLY A 274 -8.90 -9.76 -17.98
C GLY A 274 -7.86 -10.32 -17.01
N LYS A 275 -8.35 -10.86 -15.90
CA LYS A 275 -7.51 -11.40 -14.84
C LYS A 275 -8.24 -12.46 -14.06
N VAL A 276 -7.47 -13.33 -13.42
CA VAL A 276 -8.04 -14.24 -12.42
C VAL A 276 -8.59 -13.40 -11.27
N ARG A 277 -9.85 -13.66 -10.89
CA ARG A 277 -10.45 -13.02 -9.72
C ARG A 277 -9.80 -13.59 -8.47
N GLU A 278 -9.37 -12.74 -7.56
CA GLU A 278 -8.74 -13.15 -6.30
C GLU A 278 -9.74 -13.92 -5.40
N PRO A 279 -9.31 -14.91 -4.60
CA PRO A 279 -10.19 -15.75 -3.78
C PRO A 279 -11.13 -14.96 -2.86
N VAL A 280 -10.63 -13.93 -2.17
CA VAL A 280 -11.44 -13.05 -1.31
C VAL A 280 -12.52 -12.32 -2.10
N LEU A 281 -12.21 -11.91 -3.33
CA LEU A 281 -13.16 -11.22 -4.19
C LEU A 281 -14.22 -12.17 -4.76
N ARG A 282 -13.88 -13.44 -5.02
CA ARG A 282 -14.87 -14.46 -5.42
C ARG A 282 -15.88 -14.70 -4.29
N PHE A 283 -15.39 -14.90 -3.07
CA PHE A 283 -16.26 -15.05 -1.89
C PHE A 283 -17.12 -13.81 -1.65
N THR A 284 -16.52 -12.61 -1.68
CA THR A 284 -17.26 -11.35 -1.48
C THR A 284 -18.31 -11.14 -2.56
N GLN A 285 -18.03 -11.49 -3.82
CA GLN A 285 -18.99 -11.42 -4.90
C GLN A 285 -20.15 -12.37 -4.69
N TRP A 286 -19.88 -13.64 -4.33
CA TRP A 286 -20.92 -14.60 -3.98
C TRP A 286 -21.81 -14.03 -2.85
N ALA A 287 -21.21 -13.58 -1.75
CA ALA A 287 -21.94 -13.04 -0.60
C ALA A 287 -22.85 -11.86 -1.01
N ARG A 288 -22.37 -10.96 -1.89
CA ARG A 288 -23.19 -9.85 -2.40
C ARG A 288 -24.30 -10.30 -3.34
N ASN A 289 -24.04 -11.25 -4.22
CA ASN A 289 -25.00 -11.71 -5.22
C ASN A 289 -26.18 -12.47 -4.59
N PHE A 290 -25.91 -13.21 -3.51
CA PHE A 290 -26.93 -13.98 -2.79
C PHE A 290 -27.50 -13.24 -1.58
N GLY A 291 -27.13 -11.96 -1.38
CA GLY A 291 -27.65 -11.15 -0.28
C GLY A 291 -27.29 -11.71 1.10
N ALA A 292 -26.10 -12.30 1.25
CA ALA A 292 -25.66 -12.85 2.52
C ALA A 292 -25.65 -11.77 3.61
N THR A 293 -26.23 -12.12 4.76
CA THR A 293 -26.31 -11.26 5.95
C THR A 293 -25.82 -12.02 7.17
N SER A 294 -25.22 -11.33 8.13
CA SER A 294 -24.99 -11.88 9.47
C SER A 294 -26.25 -11.71 10.30
N GLN A 295 -26.68 -12.77 11.00
CA GLN A 295 -27.85 -12.72 11.89
C GLN A 295 -27.56 -11.92 13.16
N SER A 296 -26.34 -12.07 13.69
CA SER A 296 -25.87 -11.37 14.89
C SER A 296 -25.35 -9.95 14.61
N GLY A 297 -25.18 -9.58 13.33
CA GLY A 297 -24.43 -8.41 12.91
C GLY A 297 -22.91 -8.60 12.93
N ASN A 298 -22.41 -9.66 13.57
CA ASN A 298 -21.01 -10.03 13.58
C ASN A 298 -20.70 -10.99 12.44
N TRP A 299 -19.74 -10.63 11.60
CA TRP A 299 -19.22 -11.53 10.57
C TRP A 299 -18.15 -12.43 11.20
N THR A 300 -18.45 -13.71 11.36
CA THR A 300 -17.55 -14.75 11.92
C THR A 300 -16.53 -15.25 10.88
N ILE A 301 -16.06 -14.34 10.00
CA ILE A 301 -15.04 -14.65 9.00
C ILE A 301 -13.68 -14.42 9.64
N ASN A 302 -13.09 -15.51 10.11
CA ASN A 302 -11.77 -15.51 10.73
C ASN A 302 -10.65 -15.37 9.70
N ASN A 303 -9.40 -15.57 10.12
CA ASN A 303 -8.25 -15.57 9.22
C ASN A 303 -8.40 -16.62 8.11
N THR A 304 -8.47 -16.16 6.86
CA THR A 304 -8.65 -17.00 5.66
C THR A 304 -7.35 -17.28 4.91
N SER A 305 -6.17 -17.05 5.51
CA SER A 305 -4.87 -17.20 4.85
C SER A 305 -4.46 -18.64 4.56
N ASN A 306 -5.10 -19.67 5.15
CA ASN A 306 -4.73 -21.06 4.88
C ASN A 306 -5.19 -21.50 3.47
N PRO A 307 -4.29 -21.90 2.57
CA PRO A 307 -4.67 -22.31 1.22
C PRO A 307 -5.29 -23.72 1.16
N SER A 308 -5.06 -24.60 2.13
CA SER A 308 -5.53 -25.99 2.08
C SER A 308 -7.01 -26.16 2.43
N PHE A 309 -7.58 -25.24 3.21
CA PHE A 309 -8.99 -25.31 3.65
C PHE A 309 -9.68 -23.95 3.78
N SER A 310 -9.04 -22.86 3.38
CA SER A 310 -9.60 -21.50 3.37
C SER A 310 -9.29 -20.80 2.04
N LEU A 311 -9.42 -19.48 1.99
CA LEU A 311 -9.26 -18.71 0.75
C LEU A 311 -7.80 -18.56 0.28
N GLY A 312 -6.81 -18.96 1.08
CA GLY A 312 -5.38 -18.72 0.78
C GLY A 312 -5.00 -17.22 0.76
N GLN A 313 -5.91 -16.35 1.19
CA GLN A 313 -5.77 -14.90 1.15
C GLN A 313 -6.71 -14.30 2.21
N SER A 314 -6.22 -13.36 3.01
CA SER A 314 -7.02 -12.65 4.00
C SER A 314 -6.69 -11.16 3.94
N PRO A 315 -7.69 -10.24 3.86
CA PRO A 315 -7.43 -8.80 3.80
C PRO A 315 -6.48 -8.33 4.89
N LEU A 316 -5.54 -7.43 4.55
CA LEU A 316 -4.53 -6.89 5.47
C LEU A 316 -3.58 -7.94 6.09
N ARG A 317 -3.50 -9.15 5.53
CA ARG A 317 -2.58 -10.23 5.95
C ARG A 317 -1.62 -10.65 4.82
N ALA A 318 -1.10 -9.66 4.08
CA ALA A 318 -0.08 -9.93 3.08
C ALA A 318 1.12 -10.68 3.70
N PRO A 319 1.70 -11.67 3.01
CA PRO A 319 2.84 -12.43 3.53
C PRO A 319 4.14 -11.61 3.55
N SER A 320 4.23 -10.53 2.78
CA SER A 320 5.39 -9.63 2.74
C SER A 320 4.98 -8.23 2.30
N VAL A 321 5.92 -7.27 2.37
CA VAL A 321 5.76 -5.92 1.81
C VAL A 321 5.45 -5.92 0.30
N PHE A 322 5.82 -6.99 -0.42
CA PHE A 322 5.50 -7.21 -1.83
C PHE A 322 4.08 -7.74 -2.07
N ASN A 323 3.21 -7.71 -1.05
CA ASN A 323 1.82 -8.17 -1.09
C ASN A 323 1.66 -9.71 -1.24
N PHE A 324 0.44 -10.20 -1.51
CA PHE A 324 0.13 -11.62 -1.74
C PHE A 324 0.80 -12.19 -2.99
N TYR A 325 0.99 -11.37 -4.01
CA TYR A 325 1.54 -11.76 -5.29
C TYR A 325 2.21 -10.58 -5.99
N ARG A 326 3.23 -10.88 -6.80
CA ARG A 326 4.03 -9.89 -7.51
C ARG A 326 3.30 -9.44 -8.78
N PRO A 327 3.25 -8.13 -9.09
CA PRO A 327 2.58 -7.61 -10.29
C PRO A 327 3.14 -8.15 -11.62
N GLY A 328 4.39 -8.64 -11.60
CA GLY A 328 5.07 -9.24 -12.76
C GLY A 328 5.17 -10.77 -12.70
N TYR A 329 4.40 -11.46 -11.86
CA TYR A 329 4.47 -12.92 -11.78
C TYR A 329 3.96 -13.57 -13.08
N VAL A 330 4.77 -14.51 -13.58
CA VAL A 330 4.51 -15.32 -14.78
C VAL A 330 4.46 -16.79 -14.35
N PRO A 331 3.33 -17.50 -14.54
CA PRO A 331 3.26 -18.93 -14.27
C PRO A 331 4.20 -19.71 -15.21
N PRO A 332 5.17 -20.49 -14.69
CA PRO A 332 6.12 -21.21 -15.53
C PRO A 332 5.44 -22.31 -16.34
N ASN A 333 6.02 -22.68 -17.49
CA ASN A 333 5.54 -23.78 -18.34
C ASN A 333 4.08 -23.62 -18.82
N THR A 334 3.64 -22.38 -19.08
CA THR A 334 2.30 -22.08 -19.59
C THR A 334 2.36 -21.23 -20.86
N ALA A 335 1.26 -21.19 -21.62
CA ALA A 335 1.11 -20.28 -22.76
C ALA A 335 1.23 -18.79 -22.36
N ILE A 336 0.98 -18.46 -21.08
CA ILE A 336 1.17 -17.11 -20.54
C ILE A 336 2.66 -16.73 -20.61
N ALA A 337 3.56 -17.64 -20.20
CA ALA A 337 4.99 -17.44 -20.29
C ALA A 337 5.49 -17.35 -21.73
N THR A 338 5.02 -18.24 -22.61
CA THR A 338 5.39 -18.25 -24.05
C THR A 338 5.01 -16.94 -24.74
N ASN A 339 3.89 -16.33 -24.36
CA ASN A 339 3.39 -15.08 -24.93
C ASN A 339 3.93 -13.82 -24.21
N ALA A 340 4.90 -13.97 -23.30
CA ALA A 340 5.45 -12.87 -22.49
C ALA A 340 4.37 -12.07 -21.71
N LEU A 341 3.30 -12.75 -21.29
CA LEU A 341 2.22 -12.19 -20.48
C LEU A 341 2.49 -12.43 -18.99
N VAL A 342 1.84 -11.63 -18.14
CA VAL A 342 1.82 -11.84 -16.69
C VAL A 342 0.44 -12.31 -16.24
N ALA A 343 0.39 -13.06 -15.14
CA ALA A 343 -0.85 -13.43 -14.49
C ALA A 343 -0.65 -13.48 -12.97
N PRO A 344 -0.60 -12.30 -12.33
CA PRO A 344 -0.14 -12.15 -10.95
C PRO A 344 -0.86 -13.06 -9.95
N GLU A 345 -2.17 -13.15 -10.06
CA GLU A 345 -3.01 -13.90 -9.12
C GLU A 345 -2.73 -15.41 -9.11
N PHE A 346 -2.17 -15.99 -10.18
CA PHE A 346 -1.78 -17.41 -10.19
C PHE A 346 -0.63 -17.73 -9.22
N GLN A 347 0.06 -16.73 -8.67
CA GLN A 347 1.05 -16.96 -7.61
C GLN A 347 0.39 -17.50 -6.33
N ILE A 348 -0.90 -17.20 -6.10
CA ILE A 348 -1.68 -17.69 -4.96
C ILE A 348 -2.85 -18.59 -5.37
N VAL A 349 -3.03 -18.85 -6.67
CA VAL A 349 -4.06 -19.75 -7.21
C VAL A 349 -3.37 -20.96 -7.84
N ASN A 350 -3.30 -22.04 -7.08
CA ASN A 350 -2.79 -23.35 -7.46
C ASN A 350 -3.78 -24.47 -7.05
N GLU A 351 -3.48 -25.72 -7.40
CA GLU A 351 -4.32 -26.90 -7.14
C GLU A 351 -4.79 -26.98 -5.67
N VAL A 352 -3.89 -26.77 -4.72
CA VAL A 352 -4.19 -26.80 -3.28
C VAL A 352 -5.17 -25.69 -2.91
N SER A 353 -4.89 -24.45 -3.32
CA SER A 353 -5.75 -23.30 -3.01
C SER A 353 -7.14 -23.37 -3.66
N VAL A 354 -7.26 -24.04 -4.82
CA VAL A 354 -8.55 -24.24 -5.50
C VAL A 354 -9.39 -25.24 -4.72
N ALA A 355 -8.80 -26.35 -4.26
CA ALA A 355 -9.49 -27.30 -3.38
C ALA A 355 -9.87 -26.65 -2.04
N GLY A 356 -8.96 -25.88 -1.43
CA GLY A 356 -9.22 -25.15 -0.20
C GLY A 356 -10.34 -24.11 -0.32
N TYR A 357 -10.42 -23.41 -1.46
CA TYR A 357 -11.53 -22.50 -1.76
C TYR A 357 -12.88 -23.23 -1.78
N ILE A 358 -12.96 -24.41 -2.41
CA ILE A 358 -14.20 -25.20 -2.46
C ILE A 358 -14.61 -25.61 -1.03
N ASN A 359 -13.67 -26.09 -0.22
CA ASN A 359 -13.91 -26.44 1.18
C ASN A 359 -14.43 -25.26 2.00
N PHE A 360 -13.83 -24.08 1.81
CA PHE A 360 -14.27 -22.84 2.45
C PHE A 360 -15.70 -22.47 2.05
N MET A 361 -15.99 -22.48 0.75
CA MET A 361 -17.33 -22.12 0.25
C MET A 361 -18.39 -23.09 0.74
N ALA A 362 -18.11 -24.40 0.75
CA ALA A 362 -19.04 -25.41 1.26
C ALA A 362 -19.39 -25.15 2.74
N SER A 363 -18.40 -24.79 3.56
CA SER A 363 -18.61 -24.42 4.96
C SER A 363 -19.36 -23.08 5.10
N ALA A 364 -18.96 -22.04 4.36
CA ALA A 364 -19.57 -20.72 4.42
C ALA A 364 -21.03 -20.71 3.94
N ILE A 365 -21.40 -21.61 3.02
CA ILE A 365 -22.77 -21.77 2.51
C ILE A 365 -23.57 -22.73 3.41
N GLY A 366 -22.97 -23.87 3.77
CA GLY A 366 -23.66 -24.97 4.45
C GLY A 366 -23.75 -24.85 5.96
N SER A 367 -22.95 -23.98 6.59
CA SER A 367 -23.06 -23.73 8.02
C SER A 367 -24.31 -22.90 8.33
N THR A 368 -25.26 -23.51 9.03
CA THR A 368 -26.44 -22.84 9.63
C THR A 368 -26.10 -21.92 10.81
N ASN A 369 -24.81 -21.72 11.10
CA ASN A 369 -24.33 -20.93 12.24
C ASN A 369 -23.93 -19.53 11.75
N GLY A 370 -24.94 -18.71 11.44
CA GLY A 370 -24.82 -17.28 11.18
C GLY A 370 -24.72 -16.41 12.44
#